data_AF-A0A6J6TA61-F1
#
_entry.id   AF-A0A6J6TA61-F1
#
_cell.length_a   1.000
_cell.length_b   1.000
_cell.length_c   1.000
_cell.angle_alpha   90.00
_cell.angle_beta   90.00
_cell.angle_gamma   90.00
#
_symmetry.space_group_name_H-M   'P 1'
#
loop_
_entity.id
_entity.type
_entity.pdbx_description
1 polymer ?
#
loop_
_entity_poly.entity_id
_entity_poly.type
_entity_poly.pdbx_seq_one_letter_code
_entity_poly.pdbx_strand_id
1 'polypeptide(L)'
;MGAGAPGDRTTEAAAGKFWLSRHGVPKAKIISLPVGRDTFTQTKAYIAEMKKRNVYNVIIATDAYHCGRSMRMANDLGAIATCSPAKTGPNTLEKSRTRYFIRESGAYLAYITLGRRGIHISDHLTNGGLVRYVYDRVS
;
A
#
# COMPACT_ATOMS: atom_id res chain seq x y z
N MET A 1 5.88 -1.60 -1.03
CA MET A 1 5.25 -2.54 -1.98
C MET A 1 4.78 -1.70 -3.17
N GLY A 2 5.01 -2.09 -4.42
CA GLY A 2 4.86 -1.16 -5.55
C GLY A 2 4.82 -1.81 -6.94
N ALA A 3 4.69 -0.98 -7.98
CA ALA A 3 4.47 -1.30 -9.39
C ALA A 3 5.62 -2.06 -10.14
N GLY A 4 6.13 -3.14 -9.56
CA GLY A 4 7.20 -3.97 -10.13
C GLY A 4 8.59 -3.33 -9.97
N ALA A 5 9.48 -4.01 -9.27
CA ALA A 5 10.90 -3.68 -9.22
C ALA A 5 11.61 -4.10 -10.53
N PRO A 6 12.77 -3.52 -10.88
CA PRO A 6 13.57 -4.00 -11.99
C PRO A 6 13.88 -5.50 -11.84
N GLY A 7 13.41 -6.32 -12.79
CA GLY A 7 13.50 -7.78 -12.75
C GLY A 7 12.19 -8.51 -12.47
N ASP A 8 11.14 -7.80 -12.03
CA ASP A 8 9.83 -8.39 -11.81
C ASP A 8 9.13 -8.71 -13.13
N ARG A 9 8.77 -9.98 -13.34
CA ARG A 9 8.03 -10.43 -14.53
C ARG A 9 6.57 -9.97 -14.54
N THR A 10 6.02 -9.56 -13.40
CA THR A 10 4.63 -9.13 -13.21
C THR A 10 4.55 -8.08 -12.11
N THR A 11 3.65 -7.10 -12.20
CA THR A 11 3.38 -6.19 -11.07
C THR A 11 2.53 -6.89 -10.00
N GLU A 12 2.59 -6.43 -8.76
CA GLU A 12 1.76 -6.93 -7.65
C GLU A 12 0.25 -6.88 -8.00
N ALA A 13 -0.19 -5.77 -8.60
CA ALA A 13 -1.55 -5.61 -9.06
C ALA A 13 -1.95 -6.59 -10.18
N ALA A 14 -1.02 -6.98 -11.06
CA ALA A 14 -1.26 -7.96 -12.12
C ALA A 14 -1.33 -9.39 -11.55
N ALA A 15 -0.43 -9.72 -10.62
CA ALA A 15 -0.45 -11.00 -9.90
C ALA A 15 -1.75 -11.19 -9.13
N GLY A 16 -2.21 -10.16 -8.40
CA GLY A 16 -3.49 -10.19 -7.68
C GLY A 16 -4.69 -10.41 -8.61
N LYS A 17 -4.75 -9.68 -9.75
CA LYS A 17 -5.81 -9.87 -10.74
C LYS A 17 -5.83 -11.28 -11.31
N PHE A 18 -4.67 -11.84 -11.60
CA PHE A 18 -4.54 -13.20 -12.10
C PHE A 18 -5.05 -14.23 -11.08
N TRP A 19 -4.62 -14.10 -9.82
CA TRP A 19 -5.04 -15.01 -8.75
C TRP A 19 -6.55 -14.96 -8.54
N LEU A 20 -7.13 -13.75 -8.38
CA LEU A 20 -8.58 -13.57 -8.18
C LEU A 20 -9.39 -14.15 -9.35
N SER A 21 -8.94 -13.90 -10.59
CA SER A 21 -9.62 -14.42 -11.78
C SER A 21 -9.59 -15.94 -11.86
N ARG A 22 -8.54 -16.61 -11.35
CA ARG A 22 -8.46 -18.08 -11.31
C ARG A 22 -9.27 -18.69 -10.17
N HIS A 23 -9.61 -17.90 -9.16
CA HIS A 23 -10.37 -18.34 -7.99
C HIS A 23 -11.83 -17.86 -8.03
N GLY A 24 -12.38 -17.72 -9.24
CA GLY A 24 -13.83 -17.52 -9.45
C GLY A 24 -14.31 -16.07 -9.39
N VAL A 25 -13.44 -15.08 -9.16
CA VAL A 25 -13.85 -13.68 -9.23
C VAL A 25 -13.96 -13.25 -10.71
N PRO A 26 -15.13 -12.80 -11.19
CA PRO A 26 -15.27 -12.38 -12.58
C PRO A 26 -14.32 -11.23 -12.93
N LYS A 27 -13.62 -11.31 -14.08
CA LYS A 27 -12.65 -10.29 -14.52
C LYS A 27 -13.24 -8.88 -14.55
N ALA A 28 -14.52 -8.73 -14.88
CA ALA A 28 -15.23 -7.46 -14.89
C ALA A 28 -15.39 -6.81 -13.50
N LYS A 29 -15.21 -7.59 -12.42
CA LYS A 29 -15.23 -7.13 -11.02
C LYS A 29 -13.82 -6.87 -10.47
N ILE A 30 -12.77 -6.99 -11.30
CA ILE A 30 -11.38 -6.80 -10.88
C ILE A 30 -10.77 -5.61 -11.63
N ILE A 31 -10.34 -4.61 -10.87
CA ILE A 31 -9.58 -3.48 -11.40
C ILE A 31 -8.14 -3.65 -10.91
N SER A 32 -7.21 -3.75 -11.84
CA SER A 32 -5.78 -3.79 -11.53
C SER A 32 -5.24 -2.38 -11.73
N LEU A 33 -4.65 -1.82 -10.67
CA LEU A 33 -4.03 -0.50 -10.69
C LEU A 33 -2.51 -0.68 -10.61
N PRO A 34 -1.78 -0.77 -11.74
CA PRO A 34 -0.33 -0.99 -11.75
C PRO A 34 0.45 0.31 -11.50
N VAL A 35 -0.09 1.19 -10.65
CA VAL A 35 0.45 2.52 -10.39
C VAL A 35 0.68 2.70 -8.91
N GLY A 36 1.67 3.52 -8.58
CA GLY A 36 2.10 3.73 -7.21
C GLY A 36 3.33 2.89 -6.90
N ARG A 37 4.33 3.57 -6.36
CA ARG A 37 5.61 2.99 -5.99
C ARG A 37 5.61 2.72 -4.48
N ASP A 38 5.06 3.62 -3.70
CA ASP A 38 4.91 3.48 -2.25
C ASP A 38 3.44 3.28 -1.84
N THR A 39 3.23 2.99 -0.56
CA THR A 39 1.89 2.78 0.01
C THR A 39 0.97 4.00 -0.18
N PHE A 40 1.50 5.22 -0.04
CA PHE A 40 0.71 6.45 -0.14
C PHE A 40 0.24 6.71 -1.58
N THR A 41 1.13 6.58 -2.56
CA THR A 41 0.80 6.75 -3.99
C THR A 41 -0.18 5.70 -4.49
N GLN A 42 -0.08 4.45 -4.01
CA GLN A 42 -1.10 3.41 -4.28
C GLN A 42 -2.44 3.77 -3.64
N THR A 43 -2.43 4.32 -2.43
CA THR A 43 -3.66 4.76 -1.75
C THR A 43 -4.36 5.87 -2.53
N LYS A 44 -3.62 6.89 -2.98
CA LYS A 44 -4.18 7.92 -3.86
C LYS A 44 -4.78 7.32 -5.14
N ALA A 45 -4.11 6.35 -5.75
CA ALA A 45 -4.58 5.72 -6.97
C ALA A 45 -5.92 4.98 -6.80
N TYR A 46 -6.05 4.11 -5.79
CA TYR A 46 -7.31 3.39 -5.62
C TYR A 46 -8.43 4.30 -5.10
N ILE A 47 -8.13 5.33 -4.29
CA ILE A 47 -9.14 6.30 -3.84
C ILE A 47 -9.69 7.10 -5.03
N ALA A 48 -8.82 7.51 -5.96
CA ALA A 48 -9.28 8.19 -7.18
C ALA A 48 -10.20 7.30 -8.02
N GLU A 49 -9.91 6.01 -8.12
CA GLU A 49 -10.76 5.04 -8.81
C GLU A 49 -12.09 4.80 -8.08
N MET A 50 -12.07 4.74 -6.75
CA MET A 50 -13.28 4.65 -5.92
C MET A 50 -14.20 5.86 -6.10
N LYS A 51 -13.64 7.08 -6.12
CA LYS A 51 -14.40 8.33 -6.33
C LYS A 51 -15.13 8.36 -7.68
N LYS A 52 -14.49 7.92 -8.77
CA LYS A 52 -15.14 7.78 -10.09
C LYS A 52 -16.36 6.86 -10.08
N ARG A 53 -16.43 5.95 -9.10
CA ARG A 53 -17.47 4.92 -8.96
C ARG A 53 -18.45 5.22 -7.84
N ASN A 54 -18.33 6.37 -7.17
CA ASN A 54 -19.11 6.73 -5.98
C ASN A 54 -19.03 5.67 -4.87
N VAL A 55 -17.85 5.05 -4.70
CA VAL A 55 -17.57 4.10 -3.63
C VAL A 55 -16.76 4.79 -2.53
N TYR A 56 -17.14 4.61 -1.28
CA TYR A 56 -16.48 5.25 -0.13
C TYR A 56 -16.00 4.25 0.92
N ASN A 57 -16.66 3.10 1.06
CA ASN A 57 -16.27 2.04 1.97
C ASN A 57 -15.23 1.12 1.33
N VAL A 58 -14.16 0.79 2.05
CA VAL A 58 -13.10 -0.11 1.56
C VAL A 58 -12.66 -1.08 2.65
N ILE A 59 -12.47 -2.34 2.26
CA ILE A 59 -11.78 -3.35 3.07
C ILE A 59 -10.38 -3.50 2.50
N ILE A 60 -9.36 -3.17 3.28
CA ILE A 60 -7.96 -3.28 2.89
C ILE A 60 -7.46 -4.66 3.31
N ALA A 61 -7.04 -5.50 2.36
CA ALA A 61 -6.43 -6.78 2.64
C ALA A 61 -4.90 -6.64 2.62
N THR A 62 -4.28 -6.66 3.80
CA THR A 62 -2.82 -6.53 3.98
C THR A 62 -2.40 -7.23 5.28
N ASP A 63 -1.12 -7.20 5.67
CA ASP A 63 -0.70 -7.75 6.95
C ASP A 63 -1.13 -6.87 8.15
N ALA A 64 -1.16 -7.45 9.35
CA ALA A 64 -1.69 -6.80 10.55
C ALA A 64 -0.98 -5.48 10.92
N TYR A 65 0.32 -5.36 10.66
CA TYR A 65 1.08 -4.15 10.98
C TYR A 65 0.84 -3.05 9.95
N HIS A 66 0.64 -3.44 8.69
CA HIS A 66 0.35 -2.53 7.60
C HIS A 66 -1.09 -1.99 7.63
N CYS A 67 -2.03 -2.72 8.25
CA CYS A 67 -3.44 -2.31 8.40
C CYS A 67 -3.60 -0.90 8.97
N GLY A 68 -2.93 -0.60 10.10
CA GLY A 68 -3.09 0.70 10.77
C GLY A 68 -2.69 1.88 9.89
N ARG A 69 -1.54 1.76 9.22
CA ARG A 69 -1.03 2.78 8.31
C ARG A 69 -1.91 2.96 7.08
N SER A 70 -2.31 1.86 6.45
CA SER A 70 -3.13 1.90 5.24
C SER A 70 -4.52 2.43 5.50
N MET A 71 -5.18 2.02 6.58
CA MET A 71 -6.48 2.59 6.97
C MET A 71 -6.38 4.08 7.25
N ARG A 72 -5.32 4.53 7.95
CA ARG A 72 -5.14 5.96 8.23
C ARG A 72 -5.00 6.77 6.93
N MET A 73 -4.13 6.35 6.02
CA MET A 73 -3.94 7.03 4.72
C MET A 73 -5.23 7.05 3.90
N ALA A 74 -5.99 5.97 3.90
CA ALA A 74 -7.27 5.88 3.20
C ALA A 74 -8.33 6.83 3.78
N ASN A 75 -8.46 6.84 5.11
CA ASN A 75 -9.40 7.70 5.84
C ASN A 75 -9.05 9.18 5.65
N ASP A 76 -7.77 9.55 5.67
CA ASP A 76 -7.32 10.92 5.41
C ASP A 76 -7.64 11.39 3.98
N LEU A 77 -7.82 10.47 3.02
CA LEU A 77 -8.19 10.76 1.63
C LEU A 77 -9.71 10.67 1.35
N GLY A 78 -10.50 10.41 2.39
CA GLY A 78 -11.97 10.44 2.34
C GLY A 78 -12.66 9.10 2.16
N ALA A 79 -11.97 7.97 2.37
CA ALA A 79 -12.63 6.66 2.46
C ALA A 79 -13.06 6.33 3.90
N ILE A 80 -13.93 5.33 4.03
CA ILE A 80 -14.28 4.66 5.29
C ILE A 80 -13.59 3.28 5.23
N ALA A 81 -12.39 3.21 5.82
CA ALA A 81 -11.54 2.04 5.71
C ALA A 81 -11.67 1.08 6.90
N THR A 82 -11.77 -0.20 6.57
CA THR A 82 -11.57 -1.33 7.49
C THR A 82 -10.43 -2.21 6.97
N CYS A 83 -9.90 -3.12 7.79
CA CYS A 83 -8.81 -4.00 7.37
C CYS A 83 -9.16 -5.48 7.58
N SER A 84 -8.73 -6.32 6.64
CA SER A 84 -8.70 -7.77 6.74
C SER A 84 -7.25 -8.23 6.85
N PRO A 85 -6.71 -8.38 8.07
CA PRO A 85 -5.32 -8.74 8.26
C PRO A 85 -5.06 -10.17 7.80
N ALA A 86 -4.09 -10.36 6.90
CA ALA A 86 -3.60 -11.68 6.53
C ALA A 86 -3.04 -12.38 7.79
N LYS A 87 -3.55 -13.58 8.07
CA LYS A 87 -3.16 -14.39 9.25
C LYS A 87 -1.87 -15.18 9.04
N THR A 88 -1.42 -15.30 7.79
CA THR A 88 -0.25 -16.07 7.36
C THR A 88 0.50 -15.32 6.25
N GLY A 89 1.83 -15.36 6.26
CA GLY A 89 2.66 -14.74 5.22
C GLY A 89 4.14 -14.62 5.59
N PRO A 90 5.02 -14.17 4.68
CA PRO A 90 6.46 -14.05 4.97
C PRO A 90 6.77 -13.10 6.14
N ASN A 91 5.87 -12.17 6.46
CA ASN A 91 5.97 -11.25 7.60
C ASN A 91 5.41 -11.82 8.92
N THR A 92 4.87 -13.04 8.91
CA THR A 92 4.41 -13.76 10.13
C THR A 92 5.48 -14.69 10.70
N LEU A 93 6.67 -14.76 10.09
CA LEU A 93 7.81 -15.52 10.63
C LEU A 93 8.36 -14.82 11.89
N GLU A 94 8.50 -15.54 13.01
CA GLU A 94 8.90 -14.98 14.31
C GLU A 94 10.16 -14.10 14.25
N LYS A 95 11.17 -14.49 13.45
CA LYS A 95 12.43 -13.74 13.29
C LYS A 95 12.30 -12.43 12.48
N SER A 96 11.19 -12.22 11.78
CA SER A 96 10.94 -11.04 10.93
C SER A 96 9.96 -10.03 11.55
N ARG A 97 9.17 -10.48 12.53
CA ARG A 97 8.05 -9.75 13.13
C ARG A 97 8.46 -8.40 13.72
N THR A 98 9.56 -8.35 14.48
CA THR A 98 10.05 -7.12 15.15
C THR A 98 10.57 -6.08 14.15
N ARG A 99 11.39 -6.50 13.18
CA ARG A 99 11.92 -5.59 12.14
C ARG A 99 10.78 -5.03 11.29
N TYR A 100 9.82 -5.88 10.94
CA TYR A 100 8.66 -5.47 10.16
C TYR A 100 7.76 -4.50 10.94
N PHE A 101 7.48 -4.80 12.22
CA PHE A 101 6.76 -3.89 13.11
C PHE A 101 7.43 -2.52 13.23
N ILE A 102 8.76 -2.48 13.43
CA ILE A 102 9.52 -1.22 13.51
C ILE A 102 9.43 -0.44 12.20
N ARG A 103 9.57 -1.13 11.05
CA ARG A 103 9.46 -0.50 9.73
C ARG A 103 8.09 0.15 9.51
N GLU A 104 7.03 -0.60 9.76
CA GLU A 104 5.66 -0.10 9.57
C GLU A 104 5.33 1.04 10.54
N SER A 105 5.77 0.93 11.80
CA SER A 105 5.62 1.99 12.80
C SER A 105 6.39 3.26 12.42
N GLY A 106 7.65 3.13 11.98
CA GLY A 106 8.46 4.27 11.57
C GLY A 106 7.88 5.00 10.36
N ALA A 107 7.39 4.25 9.37
CA ALA A 107 6.77 4.86 8.20
C ALA A 107 5.36 5.40 8.48
N TYR A 108 4.61 4.85 9.44
CA TYR A 108 3.40 5.49 9.97
C TYR A 108 3.72 6.83 10.64
N LEU A 109 4.72 6.86 11.51
CA LEU A 109 5.19 8.08 12.17
C LEU A 109 5.66 9.13 11.16
N ALA A 110 6.45 8.73 10.16
CA ALA A 110 6.86 9.62 9.09
C ALA A 110 5.66 10.20 8.33
N TYR A 111 4.65 9.40 8.00
CA TYR A 111 3.44 9.89 7.34
C TYR A 111 2.69 10.93 8.19
N ILE A 112 2.47 10.67 9.48
CA ILE A 112 1.71 11.60 10.33
C ILE A 112 2.50 12.88 10.68
N THR A 113 3.83 12.80 10.77
CA THR A 113 4.66 13.94 11.20
C THR A 113 5.14 14.78 10.02
N LEU A 114 5.68 14.12 8.99
CA LEU A 114 6.25 14.77 7.81
C LEU A 114 5.20 14.99 6.73
N GLY A 115 4.27 14.05 6.54
CA GLY A 115 3.16 14.19 5.59
C GLY A 115 2.24 15.38 5.93
N ARG A 116 1.97 15.62 7.22
CA ARG A 116 1.23 16.81 7.67
C ARG A 116 1.96 18.14 7.41
N ARG A 117 3.27 18.09 7.16
CA ARG A 117 4.11 19.24 6.80
C ARG A 117 4.38 19.30 5.28
N GLY A 118 3.71 18.47 4.48
CA GLY A 118 3.87 18.40 3.03
C GLY A 118 5.08 17.57 2.56
N ILE A 119 5.69 16.77 3.44
CA ILE A 119 6.88 15.96 3.13
C ILE A 119 6.46 14.49 3.06
N HIS A 120 6.55 13.89 1.86
CA HIS A 120 6.25 12.47 1.65
C HIS A 120 7.54 11.65 1.56
N ILE A 121 7.71 10.71 2.50
CA ILE A 121 8.81 9.72 2.45
C ILE A 121 8.31 8.45 1.74
N SER A 122 9.00 8.05 0.69
CA SER A 122 8.74 6.79 -0.03
C SER A 122 9.26 5.61 0.80
N ASP A 123 8.48 4.53 0.91
CA ASP A 123 8.83 3.32 1.68
C ASP A 123 9.60 2.27 0.85
N HIS A 124 10.24 2.68 -0.25
CA HIS A 124 11.07 1.81 -1.09
C HIS A 124 12.43 1.52 -0.47
N LEU A 125 12.75 0.23 -0.34
CA LEU A 125 14.10 -0.25 -0.03
C LEU A 125 14.82 -0.54 -1.36
N THR A 126 15.82 0.27 -1.71
CA THR A 126 16.81 -0.12 -2.72
C THR A 126 17.95 -0.87 -2.03
N ASN A 127 18.61 -1.81 -2.72
CA ASN A 127 19.69 -2.66 -2.17
C ASN A 127 20.95 -1.91 -1.69
N GLY A 128 20.96 -0.58 -1.72
CA GLY A 128 21.94 0.25 -1.03
C GLY A 128 21.24 0.96 0.12
N GLY A 129 21.71 0.73 1.35
CA GLY A 129 21.22 1.47 2.51
C GLY A 129 21.16 2.97 2.24
N LEU A 130 20.09 3.60 2.74
CA LEU A 130 19.65 4.98 2.59
C LEU A 130 18.45 5.16 1.65
N VAL A 131 17.33 5.48 2.30
CA VAL A 131 16.10 6.03 1.73
C VAL A 131 16.48 7.23 0.86
N ARG A 132 16.17 7.17 -0.45
CA ARG A 132 16.36 8.31 -1.34
C ARG A 132 15.20 9.28 -1.13
N TYR A 133 15.49 10.44 -0.52
CA TYR A 133 14.55 11.55 -0.40
C TYR A 133 14.23 12.10 -1.79
N VAL A 134 13.02 11.86 -2.29
CA VAL A 134 12.52 12.50 -3.51
C VAL A 134 11.47 13.51 -3.11
N TYR A 135 11.78 14.78 -3.37
CA TYR A 135 10.94 15.94 -3.16
C TYR A 135 9.90 16.02 -4.29
N ASP A 136 8.63 16.09 -3.95
CA ASP A 136 7.60 16.62 -4.84
C ASP A 136 6.75 17.60 -4.03
N ARG A 137 6.82 18.89 -4.41
CA ARG A 137 6.04 19.95 -3.78
C ARG A 137 4.59 19.75 -4.22
N VAL A 138 3.72 19.37 -3.29
CA VAL A 138 2.27 19.35 -3.56
C VAL A 138 1.77 20.79 -3.44
N SER A 139 1.59 21.46 -4.58
CA SER A 139 0.75 22.65 -4.74
C SER A 139 -0.70 22.24 -5.00
#